data_AF-A0A556MV78-F1
#
_entry.id   AF-A0A556MV78-F1
#
_cell.length_a   1.000
_cell.length_b   1.000
_cell.length_c   1.000
_cell.angle_alpha   90.00
_cell.angle_beta   90.00
_cell.angle_gamma   90.00
#
_symmetry.space_group_name_H-M   'P 1'
#
loop_
_entity.id
_entity.type
_entity.pdbx_description
1 polymer ?
#
loop_
_entity_poly.entity_id
_entity_poly.type
_entity_poly.pdbx_seq_one_letter_code
_entity_poly.pdbx_strand_id
1 'polypeptide(L)'
;MPVKNQIFKIALVACALFAFSASFAQSKLIRNLAAGKHQTLVTYGTSLTQAEGGRAWVDSVNKALNKQYNGLLTIINTAKGGRWSTWGVQNLEDSVIKKAPDAVLIEFAMNDAFADYKTNVEVARLNLNYMIDRIKLYKPECEVILQTMNIPLNEHGQTRPNILAYYQMYRDVAKARKLLLIDHYPHWKELLDKGIDAYIKAVPDGIHPGVEASKQIIAPYVIKRLEDK
;
A
#
# COMPACT_ATOMS: atom_id res chain seq x y z
N MET A 1 46.47 -61.43 -14.47
CA MET A 1 45.35 -60.50 -14.78
C MET A 1 44.35 -60.59 -13.65
N PRO A 2 44.19 -59.51 -12.87
CA PRO A 2 42.83 -59.12 -12.49
C PRO A 2 42.61 -57.60 -12.49
N VAL A 3 41.33 -57.25 -12.42
CA VAL A 3 40.66 -56.04 -12.87
C VAL A 3 40.73 -54.93 -11.82
N LYS A 4 40.90 -53.68 -12.29
CA LYS A 4 40.77 -52.44 -11.51
C LYS A 4 39.32 -52.29 -11.01
N ASN A 5 39.12 -52.21 -9.70
CA ASN A 5 37.88 -51.67 -9.13
C ASN A 5 38.15 -50.25 -8.58
N GLN A 6 37.76 -49.24 -9.37
CA GLN A 6 37.63 -47.87 -8.88
C GLN A 6 36.27 -47.74 -8.16
N ILE A 7 36.33 -47.54 -6.84
CA ILE A 7 35.15 -47.20 -6.04
C ILE A 7 34.91 -45.69 -6.21
N PHE A 8 33.89 -45.31 -6.97
CA PHE A 8 33.34 -43.97 -6.97
C PHE A 8 32.60 -43.72 -5.66
N LYS A 9 33.14 -42.88 -4.78
CA LYS A 9 32.40 -42.33 -3.64
C LYS A 9 31.63 -41.11 -4.12
N ILE A 10 30.33 -41.29 -4.35
CA ILE A 10 29.40 -40.18 -4.60
C ILE A 10 29.16 -39.49 -3.26
N ALA A 11 29.65 -38.26 -3.10
CA ALA A 11 29.28 -37.40 -1.98
C ALA A 11 27.89 -36.82 -2.27
N LEU A 12 26.88 -37.24 -1.49
CA LEU A 12 25.57 -36.59 -1.47
C LEU A 12 25.71 -35.25 -0.75
N VAL A 13 25.74 -34.15 -1.51
CA VAL A 13 25.54 -32.81 -0.95
C VAL A 13 24.04 -32.61 -0.77
N ALA A 14 23.58 -32.68 0.48
CA ALA A 14 22.22 -32.30 0.83
C ALA A 14 22.09 -30.77 0.71
N CYS A 15 21.53 -30.30 -0.41
CA CYS A 15 21.09 -28.91 -0.52
C CYS A 15 19.90 -28.70 0.41
N ALA A 16 20.13 -28.13 1.59
CA ALA A 16 19.07 -27.63 2.44
C ALA A 16 18.44 -26.42 1.74
N LEU A 17 17.27 -26.62 1.13
CA LEU A 17 16.42 -25.54 0.63
C LEU A 17 15.89 -24.77 1.84
N PHE A 18 16.58 -23.72 2.24
CA PHE A 18 16.00 -22.70 3.12
C PHE A 18 14.92 -21.97 2.33
N ALA A 19 13.66 -22.37 2.52
CA ALA A 19 12.53 -21.54 2.17
C ALA A 19 12.63 -20.25 3.01
N PHE A 20 13.15 -19.19 2.40
CA PHE A 20 13.05 -17.84 2.97
C PHE A 20 11.57 -17.45 2.96
N SER A 21 10.84 -17.79 4.02
CA SER A 21 9.60 -17.08 4.32
C SER A 21 10.00 -15.65 4.60
N ALA A 22 9.72 -14.75 3.67
CA ALA A 22 9.83 -13.32 3.92
C ALA A 22 8.80 -12.95 4.99
N SER A 23 9.18 -13.08 6.27
CA SER A 23 8.44 -12.50 7.38
C SER A 23 8.51 -11.00 7.16
N PHE A 24 7.39 -10.39 6.76
CA PHE A 24 7.30 -8.95 6.72
C PHE A 24 7.36 -8.48 8.17
N ALA A 25 8.46 -7.81 8.54
CA ALA A 25 8.56 -7.23 9.86
C ALA A 25 7.36 -6.29 10.10
N GLN A 26 6.77 -6.38 11.29
CA GLN A 26 5.69 -5.50 11.75
C GLN A 26 5.94 -4.02 11.40
N SER A 27 4.88 -3.24 11.18
CA SER A 27 5.06 -1.81 10.92
C SER A 27 5.83 -1.12 12.05
N LYS A 28 6.76 -0.24 11.69
CA LYS A 28 7.51 0.62 12.64
C LYS A 28 6.56 1.54 13.40
N LEU A 29 5.53 2.06 12.74
CA LEU A 29 4.44 2.83 13.35
C LEU A 29 3.85 2.05 14.54
N ILE A 30 3.43 0.81 14.32
CA ILE A 30 2.82 -0.03 15.36
C ILE A 30 3.82 -0.37 16.47
N ARG A 31 5.05 -0.73 16.14
CA ARG A 31 6.09 -0.99 17.15
C ARG A 31 6.33 0.23 18.05
N ASN A 32 6.35 1.43 17.49
CA ASN A 32 6.56 2.65 18.24
C ASN A 32 5.34 3.00 19.11
N LEU A 33 4.12 2.84 18.60
CA LEU A 33 2.88 3.00 19.37
C LEU A 33 2.86 2.03 20.57
N ALA A 34 3.18 0.75 20.33
CA ALA A 34 3.27 -0.27 21.38
C ALA A 34 4.36 0.04 22.42
N ALA A 35 5.42 0.74 22.02
CA ALA A 35 6.48 1.23 22.91
C ALA A 35 6.13 2.54 23.62
N GLY A 36 4.88 3.02 23.54
CA GLY A 36 4.42 4.22 24.22
C GLY A 36 4.84 5.54 23.56
N LYS A 37 5.29 5.50 22.30
CA LYS A 37 5.72 6.71 21.57
C LYS A 37 4.55 7.28 20.78
N HIS A 38 4.34 8.60 20.90
CA HIS A 38 3.43 9.31 20.00
C HIS A 38 3.91 9.16 18.55
N GLN A 39 2.98 8.91 17.63
CA GLN A 39 3.29 8.78 16.21
C GLN A 39 2.34 9.63 15.36
N THR A 40 2.90 10.28 14.34
CA THR A 40 2.16 10.99 13.30
C THR A 40 2.17 10.19 12.00
N LEU A 41 1.00 9.73 11.55
CA LEU A 41 0.79 9.11 10.25
C LEU A 41 0.21 10.14 9.28
N VAL A 42 0.87 10.40 8.16
CA VAL A 42 0.30 11.18 7.05
C VAL A 42 -0.27 10.22 6.01
N THR A 43 -1.54 10.39 5.64
CA THR A 43 -2.11 9.70 4.47
C THR A 43 -2.05 10.63 3.27
N TYR A 44 -1.37 10.18 2.22
CA TYR A 44 -1.07 10.98 1.04
C TYR A 44 -1.52 10.27 -0.24
N GLY A 45 -2.51 10.84 -0.92
CA GLY A 45 -3.09 10.17 -2.07
C GLY A 45 -4.26 10.90 -2.72
N THR A 46 -5.22 10.11 -3.18
CA THR A 46 -6.28 10.54 -4.10
C THR A 46 -7.65 10.77 -3.44
N SER A 47 -8.71 10.86 -4.24
CA SER A 47 -10.09 10.83 -3.76
C SER A 47 -10.43 9.55 -2.99
N LEU A 48 -9.74 8.43 -3.23
CA LEU A 48 -9.98 7.18 -2.50
C LEU A 48 -9.62 7.25 -1.01
N THR A 49 -8.84 8.26 -0.62
CA THR A 49 -8.49 8.58 0.77
C THR A 49 -9.18 9.87 1.25
N GLN A 50 -9.46 10.81 0.34
CA GLN A 50 -10.06 12.10 0.70
C GLN A 50 -11.60 12.09 0.74
N ALA A 51 -12.27 11.32 -0.11
CA ALA A 51 -13.73 11.26 -0.21
C ALA A 51 -14.36 10.61 1.04
N GLU A 52 -15.70 10.56 1.10
CA GLU A 52 -16.42 10.07 2.29
C GLU A 52 -16.01 8.65 2.73
N GLY A 53 -15.92 7.70 1.80
CA GLY A 53 -15.42 6.35 2.10
C GLY A 53 -13.96 6.36 2.57
N GLY A 54 -13.13 7.18 1.91
CA GLY A 54 -11.73 7.41 2.30
C GLY A 54 -11.60 7.87 3.76
N ARG A 55 -12.32 8.92 4.13
CA ARG A 55 -12.36 9.42 5.50
C ARG A 55 -12.90 8.37 6.47
N ALA A 56 -13.94 7.63 6.08
CA ALA A 56 -14.52 6.60 6.93
C ALA A 56 -13.56 5.48 7.31
N TRP A 57 -12.71 4.99 6.39
CA TRP A 57 -11.70 4.00 6.76
C TRP A 57 -10.57 4.63 7.58
N VAL A 58 -10.12 5.83 7.24
CA VAL A 58 -9.07 6.54 7.99
C VAL A 58 -9.51 6.77 9.44
N ASP A 59 -10.73 7.25 9.65
CA ASP A 59 -11.31 7.47 10.97
C ASP A 59 -11.48 6.17 11.76
N SER A 60 -11.83 5.08 11.08
CA SER A 60 -11.94 3.76 11.70
C SER A 60 -10.59 3.22 12.15
N VAL A 61 -9.54 3.38 11.33
CA VAL A 61 -8.16 3.06 11.69
C VAL A 61 -7.71 3.91 12.88
N ASN A 62 -7.95 5.23 12.81
CA ASN A 62 -7.61 6.16 13.88
C ASN A 62 -8.26 5.77 15.21
N LYS A 63 -9.57 5.48 15.19
CA LYS A 63 -10.33 5.09 16.38
C LYS A 63 -9.85 3.76 16.95
N ALA A 64 -9.65 2.75 16.11
CA ALA A 64 -9.22 1.43 16.55
C ALA A 64 -7.82 1.47 17.18
N LEU A 65 -6.86 2.06 16.47
CA LEU A 65 -5.48 2.14 16.96
C LEU A 65 -5.35 3.05 18.19
N ASN A 66 -6.05 4.20 18.25
CA ASN A 66 -6.01 5.03 19.46
C ASN A 66 -6.68 4.39 20.67
N LYS A 67 -7.73 3.58 20.48
CA LYS A 67 -8.30 2.78 21.56
C LYS A 67 -7.29 1.76 22.11
N GLN A 68 -6.47 1.17 21.23
CA GLN A 68 -5.50 0.15 21.59
C GLN A 68 -4.20 0.72 22.16
N TYR A 69 -3.77 1.87 21.66
CA TYR A 69 -2.49 2.49 21.99
C TYR A 69 -2.68 3.84 22.72
N ASN A 70 -3.70 3.95 23.58
CA ASN A 70 -3.90 5.05 24.53
C ASN A 70 -3.82 6.47 23.91
N GLY A 71 -4.39 6.67 22.73
CA GLY A 71 -4.43 8.01 22.10
C GLY A 71 -3.11 8.48 21.48
N LEU A 72 -2.11 7.60 21.32
CA LEU A 72 -0.77 7.97 20.86
C LEU A 72 -0.65 8.18 19.34
N LEU A 73 -1.71 7.95 18.56
CA LEU A 73 -1.70 8.11 17.11
C LEU A 73 -2.39 9.40 16.68
N THR A 74 -1.69 10.23 15.91
CA THR A 74 -2.28 11.31 15.12
C THR A 74 -2.26 10.92 13.65
N ILE A 75 -3.42 10.94 12.98
CA ILE A 75 -3.48 10.80 11.52
C ILE A 75 -3.79 12.15 10.88
N ILE A 76 -2.96 12.57 9.92
CA ILE A 76 -3.15 13.77 9.12
C ILE A 76 -3.48 13.33 7.68
N ASN A 77 -4.72 13.55 7.26
CA ASN A 77 -5.14 13.25 5.89
C ASN A 77 -4.86 14.43 4.97
N THR A 78 -3.89 14.26 4.06
CA THR A 78 -3.51 15.27 3.06
C THR A 78 -3.82 14.85 1.64
N ALA A 79 -4.58 13.75 1.48
CA ALA A 79 -5.05 13.29 0.19
C ALA A 79 -5.99 14.31 -0.47
N LYS A 80 -6.00 14.33 -1.81
CA LYS A 80 -6.84 15.25 -2.60
C LYS A 80 -7.48 14.55 -3.79
N GLY A 81 -8.78 14.81 -3.99
CA GLY A 81 -9.53 14.28 -5.11
C GLY A 81 -8.98 14.71 -6.48
N GLY A 82 -9.01 13.79 -7.45
CA GLY A 82 -8.54 14.05 -8.82
C GLY A 82 -7.06 14.43 -8.91
N ARG A 83 -6.22 13.94 -8.00
CA ARG A 83 -4.76 14.13 -8.03
C ARG A 83 -4.04 12.80 -8.30
N TRP A 84 -2.90 12.87 -8.97
CA TRP A 84 -2.06 11.73 -9.32
C TRP A 84 -0.61 12.01 -8.93
N SER A 85 0.30 11.07 -9.17
CA SER A 85 1.67 11.11 -8.62
C SER A 85 2.50 12.33 -9.05
N THR A 86 2.26 12.94 -10.22
CA THR A 86 2.97 14.18 -10.60
C THR A 86 2.57 15.34 -9.69
N TRP A 87 1.28 15.47 -9.37
CA TRP A 87 0.83 16.41 -8.34
C TRP A 87 1.44 16.04 -6.98
N GLY A 88 1.53 14.74 -6.69
CA GLY A 88 2.21 14.18 -5.52
C GLY A 88 3.63 14.71 -5.34
N VAL A 89 4.44 14.63 -6.39
CA VAL A 89 5.80 15.18 -6.41
C VAL A 89 5.80 16.70 -6.14
N GLN A 90 4.93 17.45 -6.82
CA GLN A 90 4.87 18.91 -6.73
C GLN A 90 4.43 19.43 -5.35
N ASN A 91 3.64 18.65 -4.60
CA ASN A 91 3.01 19.09 -3.36
C ASN A 91 3.56 18.37 -2.13
N LEU A 92 4.60 17.54 -2.30
CA LEU A 92 5.16 16.71 -1.25
C LEU A 92 5.63 17.52 -0.04
N GLU A 93 6.24 18.69 -0.28
CA GLU A 93 6.76 19.53 0.81
C GLU A 93 5.63 19.99 1.74
N ASP A 94 4.55 20.55 1.18
CA ASP A 94 3.43 21.08 1.96
C ASP A 94 2.52 19.98 2.51
N SER A 95 2.33 18.92 1.74
CA SER A 95 1.37 17.86 2.07
C SER A 95 1.95 16.79 2.99
N VAL A 96 3.28 16.65 3.04
CA VAL A 96 3.95 15.58 3.80
C VAL A 96 5.08 16.13 4.66
N ILE A 97 6.11 16.75 4.07
CA ILE A 97 7.35 17.11 4.80
C ILE A 97 7.09 18.07 5.95
N LYS A 98 6.32 19.15 5.72
CA LYS A 98 5.96 20.13 6.76
C LYS A 98 5.12 19.56 7.90
N LYS A 99 4.58 18.35 7.74
CA LYS A 99 3.81 17.65 8.78
C LYS A 99 4.70 16.80 9.71
N ALA A 100 6.01 16.76 9.45
CA ALA A 100 7.00 16.02 10.24
C ALA A 100 6.61 14.55 10.56
N PRO A 101 6.13 13.76 9.57
CA PRO A 101 5.53 12.44 9.83
C PRO A 101 6.51 11.45 10.44
N ASP A 102 6.00 10.52 11.24
CA ASP A 102 6.71 9.28 11.62
C ASP A 102 6.45 8.15 10.63
N ALA A 103 5.28 8.18 9.98
CA ALA A 103 4.94 7.30 8.88
C ALA A 103 4.15 8.04 7.79
N VAL A 104 4.29 7.60 6.53
CA VAL A 104 3.54 8.09 5.39
C VAL A 104 2.94 6.92 4.63
N LEU A 105 1.63 6.95 4.41
CA LEU A 105 0.90 6.00 3.56
C LEU A 105 0.62 6.65 2.20
N ILE A 106 1.14 6.06 1.13
CA ILE A 106 1.08 6.62 -0.24
C ILE A 106 0.16 5.78 -1.13
N GLU A 107 -0.81 6.43 -1.79
CA GLU A 107 -1.73 5.83 -2.76
C GLU A 107 -2.01 6.80 -3.91
N PHE A 108 -1.44 6.54 -5.10
CA PHE A 108 -1.74 7.31 -6.33
C PHE A 108 -2.06 6.43 -7.54
N ALA A 109 -1.86 5.12 -7.45
CA ALA A 109 -1.89 4.21 -8.59
C ALA A 109 -3.23 4.24 -9.36
N MET A 110 -4.36 4.39 -8.67
CA MET A 110 -5.67 4.48 -9.34
C MET A 110 -5.76 5.69 -10.28
N ASN A 111 -5.21 6.83 -9.85
CA ASN A 111 -5.26 8.06 -10.65
C ASN A 111 -4.13 8.13 -11.66
N ASP A 112 -2.95 7.59 -11.36
CA ASP A 112 -1.88 7.45 -12.36
C ASP A 112 -2.35 6.63 -13.57
N ALA A 113 -3.22 5.64 -13.36
CA ALA A 113 -3.80 4.82 -14.42
C ALA A 113 -4.86 5.54 -15.27
N PHE A 114 -5.32 6.73 -14.89
CA PHE A 114 -6.32 7.46 -15.66
C PHE A 114 -5.71 8.02 -16.95
N ALA A 115 -6.21 7.56 -18.10
CA ALA A 115 -5.59 7.79 -19.40
C ALA A 115 -5.34 9.28 -19.71
N ASP A 116 -6.26 10.17 -19.33
CA ASP A 116 -6.17 11.61 -19.62
C ASP A 116 -5.05 12.32 -18.83
N TYR A 117 -4.59 11.74 -17.71
CA TYR A 117 -3.45 12.28 -16.96
C TYR A 117 -2.10 11.95 -17.62
N LYS A 118 -2.09 11.13 -18.69
CA LYS A 118 -0.90 10.84 -19.53
C LYS A 118 0.33 10.42 -18.73
N THR A 119 0.12 9.83 -17.55
CA THR A 119 1.18 9.39 -16.65
C THR A 119 1.38 7.90 -16.86
N ASN A 120 2.32 7.51 -17.72
CA ASN A 120 2.60 6.10 -17.95
C ASN A 120 3.22 5.43 -16.70
N VAL A 121 3.28 4.10 -16.69
CA VAL A 121 3.76 3.31 -15.53
C VAL A 121 5.18 3.70 -15.09
N GLU A 122 6.08 3.98 -16.03
CA GLU A 122 7.46 4.36 -15.70
C GLU A 122 7.56 5.76 -15.10
N VAL A 123 6.75 6.72 -15.59
CA VAL A 123 6.65 8.05 -14.96
C VAL A 123 6.06 7.93 -13.55
N ALA A 124 5.00 7.13 -13.36
CA ALA A 124 4.43 6.87 -12.04
C ALA A 124 5.46 6.22 -11.09
N ARG A 125 6.27 5.28 -11.60
CA ARG A 125 7.37 4.64 -10.87
C ARG A 125 8.43 5.66 -10.45
N LEU A 126 8.84 6.53 -11.35
CA LEU A 126 9.80 7.60 -11.06
C LEU A 126 9.26 8.56 -9.99
N ASN A 127 8.02 9.01 -10.14
CA ASN A 127 7.35 9.88 -9.17
C ASN A 127 7.28 9.22 -7.77
N LEU A 128 6.89 7.95 -7.72
CA LEU A 128 6.79 7.21 -6.47
C LEU A 128 8.16 7.09 -5.78
N ASN A 129 9.20 6.68 -6.51
CA ASN A 129 10.55 6.58 -5.95
C ASN A 129 11.08 7.94 -5.49
N TYR A 130 10.85 9.00 -6.26
CA TYR A 130 11.22 10.36 -5.87
C TYR A 130 10.56 10.76 -4.54
N MET A 131 9.25 10.54 -4.39
CA MET A 131 8.55 10.87 -3.15
C MET A 131 9.11 10.10 -1.96
N ILE A 132 9.33 8.78 -2.12
CA ILE A 132 9.93 7.95 -1.07
C ILE A 132 11.34 8.46 -0.71
N ASP A 133 12.18 8.76 -1.70
CA ASP A 133 13.56 9.23 -1.48
C ASP A 133 13.59 10.57 -0.76
N ARG A 134 12.71 11.49 -1.15
CA ARG A 134 12.63 12.81 -0.54
C ARG A 134 12.11 12.76 0.90
N ILE A 135 11.18 11.86 1.21
CA ILE A 135 10.73 11.58 2.59
C ILE A 135 11.89 11.01 3.41
N LYS A 136 12.61 10.02 2.87
CA LYS A 136 13.74 9.38 3.56
C LYS A 136 14.94 10.31 3.75
N LEU A 137 15.19 11.21 2.80
CA LEU A 137 16.22 12.23 2.92
C LEU A 137 15.89 13.22 4.05
N TYR A 138 14.61 13.63 4.16
CA TYR A 138 14.16 14.52 5.22
C TYR A 138 14.20 13.86 6.60
N LYS A 139 13.70 12.63 6.72
CA LYS A 139 13.67 11.86 7.96
C LYS A 139 13.92 10.39 7.65
N PRO A 140 15.17 9.90 7.77
CA PRO A 140 15.53 8.51 7.47
C PRO A 140 14.66 7.49 8.23
N GLU A 141 14.25 7.88 9.43
CA GLU A 141 13.43 7.09 10.34
C GLU A 141 11.99 6.90 9.87
N CYS A 142 11.47 7.81 9.03
CA CYS A 142 10.07 7.87 8.65
C CYS A 142 9.68 6.61 7.88
N GLU A 143 8.68 5.87 8.35
CA GLU A 143 8.20 4.68 7.66
C GLU A 143 7.41 5.08 6.41
N VAL A 144 7.68 4.45 5.27
CA VAL A 144 6.86 4.64 4.07
C VAL A 144 6.10 3.35 3.79
N ILE A 145 4.78 3.46 3.70
CA ILE A 145 3.85 2.37 3.49
C ILE A 145 3.16 2.64 2.15
N LEU A 146 3.13 1.63 1.28
CA LEU A 146 2.46 1.72 -0.01
C LEU A 146 1.08 1.08 0.09
N GLN A 147 0.12 1.65 -0.64
CA GLN A 147 -1.23 1.12 -0.70
C GLN A 147 -1.72 1.10 -2.15
N THR A 148 -2.31 -0.02 -2.56
CA THR A 148 -3.15 -0.12 -3.77
C THR A 148 -4.61 -0.13 -3.35
N MET A 149 -5.54 0.09 -4.28
CA MET A 149 -6.96 0.19 -3.95
C MET A 149 -7.81 -0.85 -4.69
N ASN A 150 -9.10 -0.58 -4.78
CA ASN A 150 -10.11 -1.41 -5.42
C ASN A 150 -9.98 -1.45 -6.95
N ILE A 151 -10.84 -2.24 -7.59
CA ILE A 151 -10.90 -2.38 -9.05
C ILE A 151 -11.86 -1.32 -9.62
N PRO A 152 -11.44 -0.46 -10.56
CA PRO A 152 -12.37 0.44 -11.24
C PRO A 152 -13.25 -0.34 -12.22
N LEU A 153 -14.55 -0.04 -12.25
CA LEU A 153 -15.53 -0.66 -13.14
C LEU A 153 -16.13 0.37 -14.12
N ASN A 154 -16.90 -0.12 -15.09
CA ASN A 154 -17.65 0.71 -16.05
C ASN A 154 -16.74 1.74 -16.74
N GLU A 155 -17.20 2.98 -16.89
CA GLU A 155 -16.42 4.08 -17.49
C GLU A 155 -15.07 4.31 -16.79
N HIS A 156 -14.99 4.08 -15.47
CA HIS A 156 -13.75 4.23 -14.73
C HIS A 156 -12.74 3.13 -15.04
N GLY A 157 -13.21 1.92 -15.32
CA GLY A 157 -12.39 0.82 -15.81
C GLY A 157 -11.93 1.04 -17.25
N GLN A 158 -12.83 1.51 -18.13
CA GLN A 158 -12.51 1.83 -19.53
C GLN A 158 -11.46 2.93 -19.66
N THR A 159 -11.51 3.93 -18.79
CA THR A 159 -10.54 5.03 -18.75
C THR A 159 -9.25 4.70 -17.99
N ARG A 160 -9.13 3.47 -17.44
CA ARG A 160 -7.95 2.96 -16.72
C ARG A 160 -7.56 1.56 -17.21
N PRO A 161 -7.35 1.36 -18.54
CA PRO A 161 -7.21 0.03 -19.12
C PRO A 161 -6.01 -0.76 -18.56
N ASN A 162 -5.00 -0.06 -18.03
CA ASN A 162 -3.76 -0.66 -17.55
C ASN A 162 -3.61 -0.67 -16.03
N ILE A 163 -4.70 -0.53 -15.25
CA ILE A 163 -4.64 -0.42 -13.78
C ILE A 163 -3.78 -1.51 -13.10
N LEU A 164 -3.82 -2.75 -13.61
CA LEU A 164 -3.03 -3.85 -13.08
C LEU A 164 -1.51 -3.62 -13.19
N ALA A 165 -1.06 -2.93 -14.24
CA ALA A 165 0.36 -2.59 -14.40
C ALA A 165 0.81 -1.55 -13.36
N TYR A 166 -0.05 -0.60 -12.99
CA TYR A 166 0.26 0.38 -11.92
C TYR A 166 0.26 -0.27 -10.54
N TYR A 167 -0.65 -1.22 -10.28
CA TYR A 167 -0.64 -1.99 -9.03
C TYR A 167 0.57 -2.91 -8.96
N GLN A 168 0.94 -3.55 -10.07
CA GLN A 168 2.17 -4.32 -10.13
C GLN A 168 3.40 -3.45 -9.89
N MET A 169 3.44 -2.24 -10.44
CA MET A 169 4.53 -1.29 -10.17
C MET A 169 4.66 -0.98 -8.68
N TYR A 170 3.56 -0.77 -7.96
CA TYR A 170 3.60 -0.59 -6.49
C TYR A 170 4.14 -1.83 -5.76
N ARG A 171 3.74 -3.04 -6.18
CA ARG A 171 4.28 -4.30 -5.64
C ARG A 171 5.79 -4.42 -5.85
N ASP A 172 6.26 -4.10 -7.06
CA ASP A 172 7.67 -4.16 -7.42
C ASP A 172 8.49 -3.17 -6.60
N VAL A 173 8.01 -1.92 -6.48
CA VAL A 173 8.68 -0.88 -5.68
C VAL A 173 8.71 -1.26 -4.20
N ALA A 174 7.58 -1.73 -3.65
CA ALA A 174 7.53 -2.19 -2.26
C ALA A 174 8.54 -3.31 -2.00
N LYS A 175 8.57 -4.32 -2.89
CA LYS A 175 9.52 -5.44 -2.79
C LYS A 175 10.97 -4.98 -2.90
N ALA A 176 11.30 -4.18 -3.91
CA ALA A 176 12.66 -3.69 -4.14
C ALA A 176 13.18 -2.83 -2.98
N ARG A 177 12.29 -2.03 -2.37
CA ARG A 177 12.62 -1.13 -1.26
C ARG A 177 12.35 -1.71 0.12
N LYS A 178 11.88 -2.95 0.21
CA LYS A 178 11.49 -3.64 1.45
C LYS A 178 10.48 -2.82 2.27
N LEU A 179 9.52 -2.20 1.60
CA LEU A 179 8.45 -1.41 2.23
C LEU A 179 7.25 -2.30 2.49
N LEU A 180 6.47 -1.97 3.53
CA LEU A 180 5.16 -2.56 3.73
C LEU A 180 4.24 -2.14 2.58
N LEU A 181 3.58 -3.12 1.97
CA LEU A 181 2.49 -2.93 1.02
C LEU A 181 1.17 -3.41 1.63
N ILE A 182 0.17 -2.55 1.59
CA ILE A 182 -1.23 -2.89 1.83
C ILE A 182 -1.88 -3.05 0.46
N ASP A 183 -1.89 -4.30 -0.03
CA ASP A 183 -2.44 -4.62 -1.35
C ASP A 183 -3.91 -5.00 -1.24
N HIS A 184 -4.81 -4.06 -1.53
CA HIS A 184 -6.24 -4.30 -1.43
C HIS A 184 -6.80 -5.11 -2.61
N TYR A 185 -6.09 -5.15 -3.75
CA TYR A 185 -6.61 -5.75 -4.99
C TYR A 185 -7.16 -7.17 -4.84
N PRO A 186 -6.49 -8.12 -4.16
CA PRO A 186 -7.01 -9.49 -4.03
C PRO A 186 -8.39 -9.55 -3.34
N HIS A 187 -8.61 -8.77 -2.28
CA HIS A 187 -9.88 -8.76 -1.54
C HIS A 187 -11.03 -8.18 -2.37
N TRP A 188 -10.73 -7.15 -3.16
CA TRP A 188 -11.71 -6.58 -4.09
C TRP A 188 -12.00 -7.51 -5.26
N LYS A 189 -11.00 -8.26 -5.73
CA LYS A 189 -11.18 -9.30 -6.74
C LYS A 189 -12.07 -10.43 -6.24
N GLU A 190 -11.85 -10.90 -5.01
CA GLU A 190 -12.73 -11.90 -4.38
C GLU A 190 -14.18 -11.41 -4.25
N LEU A 191 -14.40 -10.14 -3.93
CA LEU A 191 -15.74 -9.55 -3.92
C LEU A 191 -16.34 -9.47 -5.32
N LEU A 192 -15.55 -9.06 -6.32
CA LEU A 192 -16.00 -8.97 -7.71
C LEU A 192 -16.35 -10.35 -8.29
N ASP A 193 -15.61 -11.39 -7.91
CA ASP A 193 -15.84 -12.77 -8.34
C ASP A 193 -17.15 -13.36 -7.81
N LYS A 194 -17.73 -12.75 -6.75
CA LYS A 194 -19.08 -13.07 -6.27
C LYS A 194 -20.20 -12.42 -7.10
N GLY A 195 -19.84 -11.54 -8.04
CA GLY A 195 -20.75 -10.88 -8.96
C GLY A 195 -20.69 -9.35 -8.91
N ILE A 196 -20.95 -8.72 -10.06
CA ILE A 196 -20.91 -7.26 -10.22
C ILE A 196 -21.89 -6.54 -9.28
N ASP A 197 -23.07 -7.12 -9.03
CA ASP A 197 -24.08 -6.54 -8.12
C ASP A 197 -23.59 -6.46 -6.67
N ALA A 198 -22.83 -7.48 -6.23
CA ALA A 198 -22.22 -7.46 -4.90
C ALA A 198 -21.12 -6.39 -4.81
N TYR A 199 -20.36 -6.22 -5.88
CA TYR A 199 -19.29 -5.23 -5.95
C TYR A 199 -19.81 -3.80 -5.99
N ILE A 200 -20.82 -3.50 -6.82
CA ILE A 200 -21.38 -2.14 -6.95
C ILE A 200 -22.05 -1.70 -5.64
N LYS A 201 -22.60 -2.61 -4.81
CA LYS A 201 -23.05 -2.24 -3.46
C LYS A 201 -21.93 -1.65 -2.59
N ALA A 202 -20.70 -2.12 -2.77
CA ALA A 202 -19.53 -1.62 -2.05
C ALA A 202 -18.88 -0.41 -2.74
N VAL A 203 -18.95 -0.32 -4.07
CA VAL A 203 -18.35 0.73 -4.90
C VAL A 203 -19.41 1.28 -5.87
N PRO A 204 -20.36 2.11 -5.39
CA PRO A 204 -21.60 2.43 -6.10
C PRO A 204 -21.40 3.20 -7.40
N ASP A 205 -20.38 4.06 -7.48
CA ASP A 205 -20.03 4.78 -8.70
C ASP A 205 -19.02 4.03 -9.58
N GLY A 206 -18.60 2.82 -9.18
CA GLY A 206 -17.62 2.02 -9.88
C GLY A 206 -16.16 2.44 -9.64
N ILE A 207 -15.86 3.42 -8.77
CA ILE A 207 -14.48 3.76 -8.40
C ILE A 207 -14.28 4.04 -6.91
N HIS A 208 -15.17 4.77 -6.23
CA HIS A 208 -15.05 5.13 -4.82
C HIS A 208 -15.78 4.12 -3.93
N PRO A 209 -15.07 3.42 -3.03
CA PRO A 209 -15.72 2.63 -2.00
C PRO A 209 -16.65 3.49 -1.13
N GLY A 210 -17.85 2.98 -0.85
CA GLY A 210 -18.80 3.63 0.05
C GLY A 210 -18.34 3.61 1.51
N VAL A 211 -19.00 4.39 2.37
CA VAL A 211 -18.67 4.51 3.81
C VAL A 211 -18.63 3.15 4.52
N GLU A 212 -19.68 2.34 4.37
CA GLU A 212 -19.76 1.06 5.07
C GLU A 212 -18.76 0.04 4.54
N ALA A 213 -18.58 -0.06 3.22
CA ALA A 213 -17.54 -0.90 2.62
C ALA A 213 -16.13 -0.49 3.09
N SER A 214 -15.88 0.81 3.21
CA SER A 214 -14.60 1.35 3.69
C SER A 214 -14.33 0.95 5.15
N LYS A 215 -15.34 1.00 6.02
CA LYS A 215 -15.24 0.54 7.42
C LYS A 215 -15.08 -0.98 7.53
N GLN A 216 -15.72 -1.75 6.67
CA GLN A 216 -15.80 -3.23 6.79
C GLN A 216 -14.72 -3.98 6.02
N ILE A 217 -14.16 -3.37 4.97
CA ILE A 217 -13.19 -4.01 4.08
C ILE A 217 -11.81 -3.34 4.20
N ILE A 218 -11.77 -2.01 4.05
CA ILE A 218 -10.49 -1.28 3.97
C ILE A 218 -9.85 -1.17 5.36
N ALA A 219 -10.55 -0.55 6.32
CA ALA A 219 -10.02 -0.29 7.65
C ALA A 219 -9.48 -1.54 8.37
N PRO A 220 -10.23 -2.66 8.48
CA PRO A 220 -9.72 -3.85 9.18
C PRO A 220 -8.52 -4.47 8.46
N TYR A 221 -8.48 -4.42 7.13
CA TYR A 221 -7.32 -4.92 6.40
C TYR A 221 -6.09 -4.04 6.60
N VAL A 222 -6.25 -2.71 6.60
CA VAL A 222 -5.17 -1.77 6.93
C VAL A 222 -4.62 -2.07 8.33
N ILE A 223 -5.48 -2.16 9.35
CA ILE A 223 -5.07 -2.47 10.73
C ILE A 223 -4.32 -3.79 10.77
N LYS A 224 -4.89 -4.86 10.20
CA LYS A 224 -4.24 -6.18 10.15
C LYS A 224 -2.84 -6.09 9.55
N ARG A 225 -2.69 -5.44 8.39
CA ARG A 225 -1.39 -5.35 7.69
C ARG A 225 -0.36 -4.53 8.46
N LEU A 226 -0.79 -3.52 9.22
CA LEU A 226 0.09 -2.76 10.11
C LEU A 226 0.57 -3.62 11.30
N GLU A 227 -0.30 -4.49 11.81
CA GLU A 227 -0.04 -5.28 13.02
C GLU A 227 0.63 -6.65 12.78
N ASP A 228 0.52 -7.21 11.57
CA ASP A 228 1.14 -8.49 11.18
C ASP A 228 2.65 -8.52 11.53
N LYS A 229 3.14 -9.65 12.05
CA LYS A 229 4.52 -9.81 12.56
C LYS A 229 5.42 -10.61 11.61
#